data_AF-A0A3S0TUI7-F1
#
_entry.id   AF-A0A3S0TUI7-F1
#
_cell.length_a   1.000
_cell.length_b   1.000
_cell.length_c   1.000
_cell.angle_alpha   90.00
_cell.angle_beta   90.00
_cell.angle_gamma   90.00
#
_symmetry.space_group_name_H-M   'P 1'
#
loop_
_entity.id
_entity.type
_entity.pdbx_description
1 polymer ?
#
loop_
_entity_poly.entity_id
_entity_poly.type
_entity_poly.pdbx_seq_one_letter_code
_entity_poly.pdbx_strand_id
1 'polypeptide(L)'
;MADSEPTTDMPVRSGAPQQRIRVLVEGRVTEVHLQPIMARPRYEAEVDITASYRTVSSETRGKTPKGSFAAPTSAIAMDMPHFDTDDEAPLGPGTHVRLVWHGQRTVPGIGAGTRLRCSGMLADLNGVPVIYNPRYEIVSRHQEI
;
A
#
# COMPACT_ATOMS: atom_id res chain seq x y z
N MET A 1 -6.13 -57.82 -4.73
CA MET A 1 -5.69 -57.16 -3.48
C MET A 1 -4.55 -56.24 -3.89
N ALA A 2 -4.86 -54.96 -4.05
CA ALA A 2 -4.30 -53.84 -3.28
C ALA A 2 -2.91 -53.44 -3.84
N ASP A 3 -2.61 -52.20 -4.22
CA ASP A 3 -3.11 -50.92 -3.73
C ASP A 3 -2.83 -49.85 -4.80
N SER A 4 -3.76 -48.90 -4.95
CA SER A 4 -3.60 -47.73 -5.82
C SER A 4 -2.97 -46.61 -5.00
N GLU A 5 -1.77 -46.16 -5.34
CA GLU A 5 -1.25 -44.88 -4.81
C GLU A 5 -1.72 -43.73 -5.70
N PRO A 6 -2.60 -42.82 -5.22
CA PRO A 6 -2.81 -41.56 -5.90
C PRO A 6 -1.65 -40.63 -5.55
N THR A 7 -0.72 -40.45 -6.50
CA THR A 7 0.23 -39.33 -6.48
C THR A 7 -0.54 -38.04 -6.28
N THR A 8 -0.41 -37.46 -5.08
CA THR A 8 -0.98 -36.17 -4.72
C THR A 8 -0.37 -35.12 -5.64
N ASP A 9 -1.13 -34.74 -6.65
CA ASP A 9 -0.93 -33.53 -7.44
C ASP A 9 -1.08 -32.34 -6.49
N MET A 10 0.05 -31.87 -5.94
CA MET A 10 0.07 -30.61 -5.21
C MET A 10 -0.14 -29.50 -6.25
N PRO A 11 -1.20 -28.69 -6.15
CA PRO A 11 -1.33 -27.55 -7.02
C PRO A 11 -0.19 -26.57 -6.68
N VAL A 12 0.82 -26.53 -7.54
CA VAL A 12 1.72 -25.39 -7.64
C VAL A 12 0.80 -24.21 -7.94
N ARG A 13 0.45 -23.45 -6.90
CA ARG A 13 -0.20 -22.15 -7.06
C ARG A 13 0.81 -21.28 -7.80
N SER A 14 0.74 -21.32 -9.12
CA SER A 14 1.40 -20.40 -10.01
C SER A 14 0.99 -19.02 -9.57
N GLY A 15 1.85 -18.37 -8.78
CA GLY A 15 1.71 -16.99 -8.39
C GLY A 15 1.73 -16.19 -9.68
N ALA A 16 0.54 -15.83 -10.18
CA ALA A 16 0.41 -14.82 -11.21
C ALA A 16 1.31 -13.64 -10.78
N PRO A 17 2.05 -13.01 -11.70
CA PRO A 17 2.90 -11.88 -11.35
C PRO A 17 1.99 -10.85 -10.69
N GLN A 18 2.09 -10.73 -9.37
CA GLN A 18 1.22 -9.89 -8.58
C GLN A 18 1.51 -8.48 -9.04
N GLN A 19 0.61 -7.93 -9.86
CA GLN A 19 0.83 -6.64 -10.48
C GLN A 19 1.15 -5.67 -9.36
N ARG A 20 2.34 -5.09 -9.46
CA ARG A 20 2.84 -4.10 -8.54
C ARG A 20 2.04 -2.83 -8.78
N ILE A 21 0.89 -2.75 -8.13
CA ILE A 21 -0.02 -1.61 -8.23
C ILE A 21 0.45 -0.56 -7.23
N ARG A 22 0.69 0.66 -7.71
CA ARG A 22 0.84 1.81 -6.83
C ARG A 22 -0.54 2.27 -6.39
N VAL A 23 -0.70 2.44 -5.09
CA VAL A 23 -1.96 2.85 -4.48
C VAL A 23 -1.75 4.09 -3.64
N LEU A 24 -2.81 4.88 -3.56
CA LEU A 24 -2.97 5.99 -2.66
C LEU A 24 -4.13 5.66 -1.75
N VAL A 25 -3.86 5.48 -0.47
CA VAL A 25 -4.86 5.08 0.52
C VAL A 25 -5.01 6.16 1.57
N GLU A 26 -6.24 6.38 1.99
CA GLU A 26 -6.57 7.19 3.15
C GLU A 26 -7.19 6.27 4.20
N GLY A 27 -6.79 6.45 5.45
CA GLY A 27 -7.31 5.64 6.53
C GLY A 27 -6.93 6.14 7.91
N ARG A 28 -7.35 5.38 8.91
CA ARG A 28 -7.04 5.65 10.32
C ARG A 28 -6.14 4.54 10.84
N VAL A 29 -5.05 4.92 11.50
CA VAL A 29 -4.20 3.97 12.22
C VAL A 29 -4.99 3.40 13.39
N THR A 30 -5.15 2.09 13.42
CA THR A 30 -5.81 1.37 14.52
C THR A 30 -4.78 0.97 15.57
N GLU A 31 -3.64 0.46 15.13
CA GLU A 31 -2.60 -0.09 16.00
C GLU A 31 -1.20 0.18 15.45
N VAL A 32 -0.22 0.22 16.35
CA VAL A 32 1.21 0.30 16.01
C VAL A 32 1.95 -0.81 16.73
N HIS A 33 2.71 -1.59 15.98
CA HIS A 33 3.59 -2.62 16.49
C HIS A 33 5.05 -2.17 16.41
N LEU A 34 5.72 -2.19 17.58
CA LEU A 34 7.13 -1.86 17.72
C LEU A 34 7.94 -3.12 17.97
N GLN A 35 9.04 -3.28 17.23
CA GLN A 35 9.98 -4.36 17.50
C GLN A 35 10.78 -4.11 18.80
N PRO A 36 11.19 -5.18 19.52
CA PRO A 36 12.04 -5.07 20.70
C PRO A 36 13.33 -4.28 20.44
N ILE A 37 13.92 -3.70 21.49
CA ILE A 37 15.14 -2.88 21.37
C ILE A 37 16.30 -3.67 20.76
N MET A 38 16.39 -4.96 21.03
CA MET A 38 17.48 -5.83 20.52
C MET A 38 17.25 -6.32 19.08
N ALA A 39 16.05 -6.13 18.52
CA ALA A 39 15.72 -6.54 17.17
C ALA A 39 16.07 -5.45 16.14
N ARG A 40 16.06 -5.84 14.85
CA ARG A 40 16.20 -4.87 13.76
C ARG A 40 15.08 -3.83 13.86
N PRO A 41 15.39 -2.52 13.81
CA PRO A 41 14.38 -1.48 13.83
C PRO A 41 13.35 -1.67 12.72
N ARG A 42 12.09 -1.78 13.11
CA ARG A 42 10.93 -1.85 12.22
C ARG A 42 9.74 -1.25 12.93
N TYR A 43 9.07 -0.35 12.24
CA TYR A 43 7.83 0.26 12.68
C TYR A 43 6.71 -0.28 11.81
N GLU A 44 5.67 -0.82 12.44
CA GLU A 44 4.52 -1.36 11.72
C GLU A 44 3.27 -0.65 12.23
N ALA A 45 2.43 -0.19 11.32
CA ALA A 45 1.15 0.41 11.65
C ALA A 45 0.04 -0.34 10.91
N GLU A 46 -1.03 -0.66 11.60
CA GLU A 46 -2.24 -1.18 10.99
C GLU A 46 -3.19 -0.01 10.74
N VAL A 47 -3.75 0.03 9.53
CA VAL A 47 -4.57 1.13 9.05
C VAL A 47 -5.89 0.57 8.52
N ASP A 48 -6.98 1.09 9.06
CA ASP A 48 -8.32 0.89 8.54
C ASP A 48 -8.54 1.82 7.36
N ILE A 49 -8.70 1.25 6.17
CA ILE A 49 -8.85 2.04 4.94
C ILE A 49 -10.25 2.63 4.87
N THR A 50 -10.32 3.94 4.66
CA THR A 50 -11.58 4.66 4.40
C THR A 50 -11.76 4.94 2.91
N ALA A 51 -10.67 5.14 2.18
CA ALA A 51 -10.68 5.30 0.74
C ALA A 51 -9.37 4.78 0.14
N SER A 52 -9.43 4.19 -1.05
CA SER A 52 -8.24 3.82 -1.80
C SER A 52 -8.40 4.14 -3.27
N TYR A 53 -7.28 4.45 -3.90
CA TYR A 53 -7.21 4.83 -5.28
C TYR A 53 -6.00 4.19 -5.93
N ARG A 54 -6.19 3.66 -7.14
CA ARG A 54 -5.09 3.22 -7.97
C ARG A 54 -4.39 4.45 -8.54
N THR A 55 -3.08 4.56 -8.31
CA THR A 55 -2.28 5.58 -8.99
C THR A 55 -1.68 4.93 -10.23
N VAL A 56 -2.06 5.40 -11.41
CA VAL A 56 -1.48 4.93 -12.66
C VAL A 56 0.02 5.24 -12.66
N SER A 57 0.86 4.22 -12.48
CA SER A 57 2.24 4.29 -12.96
C SER A 57 2.15 4.51 -14.46
N SER A 58 2.73 5.58 -14.98
CA SER A 58 2.73 5.93 -16.40
C SER A 58 3.54 4.96 -17.29
N GLU A 59 3.54 3.67 -16.98
CA GLU A 59 4.25 2.61 -17.71
C GLU A 59 3.26 1.69 -18.44
N THR A 60 2.39 2.29 -19.24
CA THR A 60 1.89 1.62 -20.44
C THR A 60 1.95 2.61 -21.60
N ARG A 61 3.03 2.51 -22.36
CA ARG A 61 3.23 3.17 -23.66
C ARG A 61 2.03 2.86 -24.56
N GLY A 62 1.32 3.90 -25.03
CA GLY A 62 0.15 3.67 -25.87
C GLY A 62 -0.43 4.82 -26.72
N LYS A 63 -0.13 6.11 -26.50
CA LYS A 63 -0.24 7.21 -27.49
C LYS A 63 0.07 8.55 -26.81
N THR A 64 1.13 9.21 -27.26
CA THR A 64 1.51 10.57 -26.88
C THR A 64 0.56 11.60 -27.52
N PRO A 65 0.04 12.58 -26.77
CA PRO A 65 -0.01 13.95 -27.24
C PRO A 65 1.28 14.67 -26.82
N LYS A 66 1.85 15.40 -27.76
CA LYS A 66 3.06 16.21 -27.58
C LYS A 66 2.80 17.34 -26.58
N GLY A 67 3.68 17.46 -25.59
CA GLY A 67 3.82 18.67 -24.80
C GLY A 67 4.45 18.39 -23.45
N SER A 68 5.64 18.95 -23.21
CA SER A 68 6.10 19.56 -21.94
C SER A 68 5.83 18.80 -20.62
N PHE A 69 6.79 18.48 -19.76
CA PHE A 69 8.08 19.07 -19.41
C PHE A 69 8.93 17.97 -18.75
N ALA A 70 10.25 18.08 -18.86
CA ALA A 70 11.16 17.34 -18.00
C ALA A 70 10.99 17.82 -16.55
N ALA A 71 10.59 16.94 -15.64
CA ALA A 71 10.62 17.19 -14.20
C ALA A 71 11.73 16.33 -13.55
N PRO A 72 12.49 16.87 -12.58
CA PRO A 72 13.59 16.16 -11.95
C PRO A 72 13.08 15.02 -11.06
N THR A 73 13.87 13.94 -11.00
CA THR A 73 13.65 12.63 -10.34
C THR A 73 13.33 12.64 -8.83
N SER A 74 13.14 13.80 -8.19
CA SER A 74 13.02 13.88 -6.72
C SER A 74 11.72 14.47 -6.19
N ALA A 75 10.80 14.92 -7.05
CA ALA A 75 9.52 15.47 -6.60
C ALA A 75 8.36 14.92 -7.45
N ILE A 76 7.93 13.69 -7.16
CA ILE A 76 6.54 13.32 -7.45
C ILE A 76 5.73 13.99 -6.35
N ALA A 77 5.31 15.22 -6.62
CA ALA A 77 4.21 15.85 -5.91
C ALA A 77 3.04 14.86 -5.87
N MET A 78 2.27 14.84 -4.78
CA MET A 78 1.00 14.12 -4.71
C MET A 78 -0.02 14.84 -5.62
N ASP A 79 0.29 14.96 -6.92
CA ASP A 79 -0.65 15.40 -7.93
C ASP A 79 -1.74 14.32 -7.96
N MET A 80 -2.93 14.71 -7.54
CA MET A 80 -4.10 13.84 -7.48
C MET A 80 -4.32 13.28 -8.89
N PRO A 81 -4.10 11.97 -9.14
CA PRO A 81 -4.26 11.45 -10.50
C PRO A 81 -5.71 11.63 -10.93
N HIS A 82 -5.91 11.87 -12.23
CA HIS A 82 -7.23 11.78 -12.84
C HIS A 82 -7.84 10.41 -12.51
N PHE A 83 -9.01 10.43 -11.87
CA PHE A 83 -9.77 9.24 -11.50
C PHE A 83 -10.60 8.82 -12.72
N ASP A 84 -10.24 7.71 -13.35
CA ASP A 84 -11.21 6.97 -14.18
C ASP A 84 -12.18 6.31 -13.19
N THR A 85 -13.40 6.84 -13.08
CA THR A 85 -14.43 6.46 -12.09
C THR A 85 -14.90 4.99 -12.20
N ASP A 86 -14.43 4.26 -13.22
CA ASP A 86 -14.73 2.83 -13.47
C ASP A 86 -13.61 1.87 -13.01
N ASP A 87 -12.44 2.35 -12.54
CA ASP A 87 -11.42 1.48 -11.93
C ASP A 87 -11.85 1.15 -10.49
N GLU A 88 -12.27 -0.10 -10.26
CA GLU A 88 -12.60 -0.62 -8.93
C GLU A 88 -11.46 -0.29 -7.95
N ALA A 89 -11.81 0.37 -6.84
CA ALA A 89 -10.84 0.78 -5.84
C ALA A 89 -10.04 -0.46 -5.39
N PRO A 90 -8.69 -0.42 -5.40
CA PRO A 90 -7.86 -1.61 -5.17
C PRO A 90 -8.07 -2.22 -3.78
N LEU A 91 -8.60 -1.43 -2.83
CA LEU A 91 -8.96 -1.85 -1.48
C LEU A 91 -10.32 -1.26 -1.11
N GLY A 92 -11.25 -2.12 -0.69
CA GLY A 92 -12.55 -1.68 -0.17
C GLY A 92 -12.42 -0.94 1.18
N PRO A 93 -13.36 -0.04 1.50
CA PRO A 93 -13.45 0.55 2.84
C PRO A 93 -13.56 -0.53 3.93
N GLY A 94 -12.91 -0.33 5.07
CA GLY A 94 -12.82 -1.33 6.14
C GLY A 94 -11.74 -2.41 5.92
N THR A 95 -11.03 -2.38 4.80
CA THR A 95 -9.86 -3.25 4.61
C THR A 95 -8.74 -2.84 5.56
N HIS A 96 -8.13 -3.80 6.25
CA HIS A 96 -6.94 -3.57 7.07
C HIS A 96 -5.67 -3.64 6.21
N VAL A 97 -4.90 -2.56 6.19
CA VAL A 97 -3.61 -2.48 5.51
C VAL A 97 -2.51 -2.30 6.53
N ARG A 98 -1.42 -3.06 6.37
CA ARG A 98 -0.23 -2.91 7.20
C ARG A 98 0.82 -2.07 6.50
N LEU A 99 1.18 -0.96 7.14
CA LEU A 99 2.28 -0.10 6.73
C LEU A 99 3.55 -0.52 7.47
N VAL A 100 4.65 -0.70 6.74
CA VAL A 100 5.92 -1.16 7.31
C VAL A 100 7.04 -0.19 6.96
N TRP A 101 7.68 0.40 7.97
CA TRP A 101 8.91 1.17 7.81
C TRP A 101 10.09 0.41 8.39
N HIS A 102 11.02 0.01 7.52
CA HIS A 102 12.26 -0.64 7.94
C HIS A 102 13.30 0.39 8.40
N GLY A 103 14.12 0.03 9.38
CA GLY A 103 15.17 0.91 9.90
C GLY A 103 14.67 2.02 10.84
N GLN A 104 13.35 2.17 10.98
CA GLN A 104 12.72 3.18 11.84
C GLN A 104 12.18 2.53 13.12
N ARG A 105 12.39 3.18 14.27
CA ARG A 105 11.76 2.80 15.55
C ARG A 105 10.53 3.64 15.87
N THR A 106 10.44 4.82 15.26
CA THR A 106 9.36 5.77 15.46
C THR A 106 9.12 6.45 14.11
N VAL A 107 7.86 6.65 13.76
CA VAL A 107 7.49 7.41 12.56
C VAL A 107 6.76 8.68 13.03
N PRO A 108 7.27 9.89 12.75
CA PRO A 108 6.72 11.12 13.28
C PRO A 108 5.21 11.27 13.01
N GLY A 109 4.45 11.48 14.08
CA GLY A 109 3.01 11.73 14.08
C GLY A 109 2.11 10.56 13.66
N ILE A 110 2.69 9.39 13.36
CA ILE A 110 1.94 8.15 13.14
C ILE A 110 1.78 7.44 14.48
N GLY A 111 0.57 7.40 15.02
CA GLY A 111 0.22 6.66 16.22
C GLY A 111 -1.21 6.12 16.12
N ALA A 112 -1.61 5.26 17.05
CA ALA A 112 -2.99 4.79 17.11
C ALA A 112 -3.97 5.98 17.15
N GLY A 113 -4.97 5.95 16.29
CA GLY A 113 -5.95 7.02 16.12
C GLY A 113 -5.59 8.08 15.07
N THR A 114 -4.34 8.20 14.63
CA THR A 114 -3.91 9.15 13.59
C THR A 114 -4.63 8.84 12.28
N ARG A 115 -5.19 9.87 11.64
CA ARG A 115 -5.62 9.77 10.24
C ARG A 115 -4.48 10.16 9.33
N LEU A 116 -4.24 9.36 8.30
CA LEU A 116 -3.17 9.58 7.35
C LEU A 116 -3.62 9.22 5.94
N ARG A 117 -2.98 9.87 4.98
CA ARG A 117 -2.95 9.47 3.60
C ARG A 117 -1.58 8.90 3.31
N CYS A 118 -1.49 7.77 2.61
CA CYS A 118 -0.21 7.23 2.21
C CYS A 118 -0.21 6.69 0.79
N SER A 119 0.94 6.81 0.13
CA SER A 119 1.18 6.29 -1.20
C SER A 119 2.33 5.30 -1.20
N GLY A 120 2.18 4.22 -1.97
CA GLY A 120 3.21 3.21 -2.07
C GLY A 120 2.79 2.03 -2.94
N MET A 121 3.68 1.05 -3.02
CA MET A 121 3.41 -0.20 -3.70
C MET A 121 2.56 -1.10 -2.82
N LEU A 122 1.41 -1.54 -3.31
CA LEU A 122 0.61 -2.56 -2.65
C LEU A 122 1.25 -3.94 -2.88
N ALA A 123 1.52 -4.65 -1.80
CA ALA A 123 1.96 -6.03 -1.78
C ALA A 123 0.98 -6.88 -0.98
N ASP A 124 0.96 -8.18 -1.24
CA ASP A 124 0.30 -9.15 -0.39
C ASP A 124 1.34 -9.86 0.47
N LEU A 125 1.09 -9.92 1.78
CA LEU A 125 1.89 -10.71 2.70
C LEU A 125 0.96 -11.68 3.44
N ASN A 126 0.92 -12.93 2.97
CA ASN A 126 0.08 -13.99 3.52
C ASN A 126 -1.41 -13.63 3.53
N GLY A 127 -1.92 -13.00 2.47
CA GLY A 127 -3.32 -12.55 2.38
C GLY A 127 -3.59 -11.21 3.06
N VAL A 128 -2.59 -10.57 3.68
CA VAL A 128 -2.71 -9.25 4.29
C VAL A 128 -2.12 -8.19 3.37
N PRO A 129 -2.90 -7.18 2.95
CA PRO A 129 -2.40 -6.03 2.20
C PRO A 129 -1.31 -5.28 2.97
N VAL A 130 -0.15 -5.09 2.35
CA VAL A 130 1.02 -4.47 2.94
C VAL A 130 1.58 -3.38 2.03
N ILE A 131 2.02 -2.28 2.63
CA ILE A 131 2.78 -1.23 1.93
C ILE A 131 4.11 -1.01 2.68
N TYR A 132 5.21 -1.22 1.96
CA TYR A 132 6.57 -1.03 2.49
C TYR A 132 7.07 0.39 2.23
N ASN A 133 7.70 0.97 3.25
CA ASN A 133 8.26 2.33 3.28
C ASN A 133 7.36 3.35 2.55
N PRO A 134 6.06 3.43 2.91
CA PRO A 134 5.14 4.34 2.23
C PRO A 134 5.55 5.78 2.48
N ARG A 135 5.25 6.63 1.51
CA ARG A 135 5.17 8.08 1.75
C ARG A 135 3.85 8.34 2.44
N TYR A 136 3.86 9.11 3.52
CA TYR A 136 2.67 9.40 4.31
C TYR A 136 2.52 10.90 4.54
N GLU A 137 1.28 11.31 4.73
CA GLU A 137 0.86 12.66 5.09
C GLU A 137 -0.21 12.55 6.17
N ILE A 138 -0.09 13.32 7.25
CA ILE A 138 -1.07 13.33 8.33
C ILE A 138 -2.21 14.24 7.93
N VAL A 139 -3.37 13.65 7.67
CA VAL A 139 -4.59 14.40 7.39
C VAL A 139 -5.22 14.80 8.72
N SER A 140 -4.77 15.94 9.24
CA SER A 140 -5.43 16.56 10.39
C SER A 140 -6.84 16.99 9.96
N ARG A 141 -7.88 16.45 10.58
CA ARG A 141 -9.17 17.16 10.57
C ARG A 141 -8.93 18.39 11.44
N HIS A 142 -8.64 19.53 10.82
CA HIS A 142 -8.80 20.83 11.47
C HIS A 142 -10.23 20.86 12.02
N GLN A 143 -10.38 20.52 13.30
CA GLN A 143 -11.57 20.88 14.05
C GLN A 143 -11.33 22.35 14.40
N GLU A 144 -11.89 23.24 13.58
CA GLU A 144 -12.14 24.61 14.01
C GLU A 144 -12.90 24.52 15.35
N ILE A 145 -12.32 25.14 16.36
CA ILE A 145 -12.91 25.32 17.69
C ILE A 145 -13.71 26.62 17.65
#